data_AF-A0A4Q3KK87-F1
#
_entry.id   AF-A0A4Q3KK87-F1
#
_cell.length_a   1.000
_cell.length_b   1.000
_cell.length_c   1.000
_cell.angle_alpha   90.00
_cell.angle_beta   90.00
_cell.angle_gamma   90.00
#
_symmetry.space_group_name_H-M   'P 1'
#
loop_
_entity.id
_entity.type
_entity.pdbx_description
1 polymer ?
#
loop_
_entity_poly.entity_id
_entity_poly.type
_entity_poly.pdbx_seq_one_letter_code
_entity_poly.pdbx_strand_id
1 'polypeptide(L)' 'LREQDPIKLVEKAVWGMMPKGPLGRAMFAKLKVYAGSEHPHAAQKPEVISFKHAGVH' A
#
# COMPACT_ATOMS: atom_id res chain seq x y z
N LEU A 1 -16.86 -19.68 -6.75
CA LEU A 1 -16.08 -19.06 -5.66
C LEU A 1 -14.82 -18.30 -6.12
N ARG A 2 -14.23 -18.61 -7.29
CA ARG A 2 -13.01 -17.95 -7.79
C ARG A 2 -13.23 -16.62 -8.54
N GLU A 3 -14.44 -16.39 -9.05
CA GLU A 3 -14.73 -15.24 -9.92
C GLU A 3 -15.39 -14.06 -9.20
N GLN A 4 -15.88 -14.24 -7.97
CA GLN A 4 -16.72 -13.22 -7.31
C GLN A 4 -15.95 -12.26 -6.38
N ASP A 5 -14.75 -12.61 -5.91
CA ASP A 5 -13.97 -11.75 -5.00
C ASP A 5 -12.50 -12.22 -4.87
N PRO A 6 -11.63 -11.97 -5.88
CA PRO A 6 -10.21 -12.34 -5.79
C PRO A 6 -9.49 -11.68 -4.60
N ILE A 7 -9.95 -10.51 -4.17
CA ILE A 7 -9.45 -9.75 -3.02
C ILE A 7 -9.56 -10.57 -1.73
N LYS A 8 -10.73 -11.15 -1.46
CA LYS A 8 -10.99 -11.90 -0.21
C LYS A 8 -10.13 -13.15 -0.09
N LEU A 9 -9.71 -13.73 -1.22
CA LEU A 9 -8.83 -14.90 -1.24
C LEU A 9 -7.41 -14.51 -0.78
N VAL A 10 -6.88 -13.41 -1.30
CA VAL A 10 -5.57 -12.87 -0.92
C VAL A 10 -5.59 -12.41 0.54
N GLU A 11 -6.64 -11.68 0.96
CA GLU A 11 -6.80 -11.25 2.34
C GLU A 11 -6.83 -12.42 3.33
N LYS A 12 -7.57 -13.49 3.02
CA LYS A 12 -7.64 -14.69 3.87
C LYS A 12 -6.29 -15.40 3.98
N ALA A 13 -5.55 -15.52 2.87
CA ALA A 13 -4.23 -16.12 2.88
C ALA A 13 -3.27 -15.32 3.77
N VAL A 14 -3.23 -14.00 3.60
CA VAL A 14 -2.35 -13.11 4.39
C VAL A 14 -2.75 -13.07 5.86
N TRP A 15 -4.05 -13.08 6.17
CA TRP A 15 -4.55 -13.20 7.55
C TRP A 15 -4.12 -14.51 8.22
N GLY A 16 -4.14 -15.63 7.49
CA GLY A 16 -3.69 -16.93 7.99
C GLY A 16 -2.20 -17.00 8.35
N MET A 17 -1.38 -16.12 7.75
CA MET A 17 0.06 -16.03 7.99
C MET A 17 0.43 -15.04 9.11
N MET A 18 -0.54 -14.30 9.66
CA MET A 18 -0.28 -13.31 10.70
C MET A 18 -0.45 -13.86 12.13
N PRO A 19 0.27 -13.29 13.11
CA PRO A 19 0.13 -13.67 14.51
C PRO A 19 -1.28 -13.36 15.00
N LYS A 20 -1.93 -14.31 15.67
CA LYS A 20 -3.30 -14.12 16.19
C LYS A 20 -3.28 -13.21 17.42
N GLY A 21 -3.89 -12.04 17.31
CA GLY A 21 -4.03 -11.11 18.42
C GLY A 21 -4.29 -9.67 17.97
N PRO A 22 -4.30 -8.71 18.92
CA PRO A 22 -4.48 -7.29 18.61
C PRO A 22 -3.43 -6.75 17.63
N LEU A 23 -2.18 -7.22 17.76
CA LEU A 23 -1.08 -6.85 16.86
C LEU A 23 -1.32 -7.32 15.43
N GLY A 24 -1.76 -8.57 15.24
CA GLY A 24 -2.10 -9.08 13.90
C GLY A 24 -3.26 -8.33 13.25
N ARG A 25 -4.26 -7.90 14.02
CA ARG A 25 -5.34 -7.03 13.53
C ARG A 25 -4.81 -5.67 13.07
N ALA A 26 -3.91 -5.07 13.84
CA ALA A 26 -3.29 -3.79 13.48
C ALA A 26 -2.41 -3.91 12.22
N MET A 27 -1.70 -5.03 12.06
CA MET A 27 -0.93 -5.33 10.84
C MET A 27 -1.83 -5.56 9.63
N PHE A 28 -2.91 -6.34 9.79
CA PHE A 28 -3.87 -6.60 8.71
C PHE A 28 -4.59 -5.33 8.24
N ALA A 29 -4.87 -4.38 9.13
CA ALA A 29 -5.49 -3.09 8.75
C ALA A 29 -4.61 -2.26 7.78
N LYS A 30 -3.30 -2.50 7.77
CA LYS A 30 -2.33 -1.86 6.85
C LYS A 30 -2.27 -2.55 5.49
N LEU A 31 -2.76 -3.78 5.37
CA LEU A 31 -2.83 -4.49 4.09
C LEU A 31 -3.89 -3.83 3.21
N LYS A 32 -3.52 -3.45 1.99
CA LYS A 32 -4.42 -2.93 0.95
C LYS A 32 -4.29 -3.82 -0.27
N VAL A 33 -5.36 -4.53 -0.61
CA VAL A 33 -5.45 -5.43 -1.77
C VAL A 33 -6.41 -4.82 -2.77
N TYR A 34 -6.02 -4.73 -4.03
CA TYR A 34 -6.84 -4.18 -5.10
C TYR A 34 -6.94 -5.24 -6.21
N ALA A 35 -8.12 -5.39 -6.82
CA ALA A 35 -8.36 -6.41 -7.85
C ALA A 35 -7.78 -6.05 -9.23
N GLY A 36 -7.45 -4.79 -9.48
CA GLY A 36 -6.96 -4.28 -10.77
C GLY A 36 -5.51 -3.81 -10.71
N SER A 37 -4.94 -3.53 -11.89
CA SER A 37 -3.58 -2.99 -12.06
C SER A 37 -3.43 -1.54 -11.58
N GLU A 38 -4.55 -0.86 -11.33
CA GLU A 38 -4.59 0.49 -10.77
C GLU A 38 -4.62 0.43 -9.24
N HIS A 39 -3.66 1.10 -8.62
CA HIS A 39 -3.64 1.35 -7.19
C HIS A 39 -3.57 2.88 -6.99
N PRO A 40 -4.33 3.47 -6.05
CA PRO A 40 -4.28 4.90 -5.77
C PRO A 40 -2.94 5.36 -5.20
N HIS A 41 -2.04 4.41 -4.88
CA HIS A 41 -0.63 4.64 -4.60
C HIS A 41 0.15 4.85 -5.89
N ALA A 42 -0.23 5.84 -6.68
CA ALA A 42 0.67 6.38 -7.70
C ALA A 42 1.97 6.82 -7.00
N ALA A 43 3.12 6.48 -7.58
CA ALA A 43 4.43 6.84 -7.06
C ALA A 43 4.47 8.34 -6.68
N GLN A 44 5.13 8.64 -5.55
CA GLN A 44 5.20 9.99 -4.99
C GLN A 44 5.69 10.96 -6.07
N LYS A 45 4.92 12.01 -6.36
CA LYS A 45 5.32 13.10 -7.25
C LYS A 45 6.50 13.83 -6.57
N PRO A 46 7.74 13.73 -7.07
CA PRO A 46 8.83 14.52 -6.49
C PRO A 46 8.55 16.00 -6.76
N GLU A 47 8.54 16.82 -5.70
CA GLU A 47 8.51 18.28 -5.85
C GLU A 47 9.87 18.77 -6.34
N VAL A 48 9.87 19.63 -7.37
CA VAL A 48 11.09 20.21 -7.92
C VAL A 48 11.61 21.27 -6.94
N ILE A 49 12.70 20.94 -6.23
CA ILE A 49 13.41 21.91 -5.38
C ILE A 49 14.16 22.88 -6.31
N SER A 50 13.72 24.13 -6.39
CA SER A 50 14.50 25.18 -7.07
C SER A 50 15.64 25.62 -6.16
N PHE A 51 16.88 25.20 -6.46
CA PHE A 51 18.05 25.82 -5.87
C PHE A 51 18.22 27.20 -6.53
N LYS A 52 17.86 28.28 -5.83
CA LYS A 52 18.29 29.62 -6.23
C LYS A 52 19.81 29.67 -6.05
N HIS A 53 20.50 29.62 -7.18
CA HIS A 53 21.94 29.78 -7.33
C HIS A 53 22.43 30.93 -6.44
N ALA A 54 23.44 30.62 -5.62
CA ALA A 54 24.09 31.56 -4.73
C ALA A 54 24.54 32.80 -5.51
N GLY A 55 24.17 33.98 -5.00
CA GLY A 55 24.73 35.23 -5.46
C GLY A 55 26.24 35.18 -5.29
N VAL A 56 26.95 35.14 -6.41
CA VAL A 56 28.33 35.58 -6.51
C VAL A 56 28.30 37.09 -6.30
N HIS A 57 28.66 37.50 -5.10
CA HIS A 57 29.32 38.78 -4.82
C HIS A 57 30.52 38.48 -3.93
#